data_AF-X1P2P2-F1
#
_entry.id   AF-X1P2P2-F1
#
_cell.length_a   1.000
_cell.length_b   1.000
_cell.length_c   1.000
_cell.angle_alpha   90.00
_cell.angle_beta   90.00
_cell.angle_gamma   90.00
#
_symmetry.space_group_name_H-M   'P 1'
#
loop_
_entity.id
_entity.type
_entity.pdbx_description
1 polymer ?
#
loop_
_entity_poly.entity_id
_entity_poly.type
_entity_poly.pdbx_seq_one_letter_code
_entity_poly.pdbx_strand_id
1 'polypeptide(L)'
;AIPTKEILNRFSIVKLEEDEEYIKGVIKHRAKVGREGFEEAYSRKAIKFLAGLKPYKVRVPYAYKIAEHFPSRELKENRNIDRFIDSIKAIAIFNQEEKVKGRDGFIDADWEDYDIARDIFMNLYSGISEVPLNRIQKEVVEVLEKEEDPLTIKEILSRIKTHISTRGFRPHMDKLVNIEVLDPFESRDTFNNPVIKYGISEEFKNVKPIELPFSEDMRVRKVRKVGKVRKVGKGGKKEK
;
A
#
# COMPACT_ATOMS: atom_id res chain seq x y z
N ALA A 1 -17.04 -18.25 7.75
CA ALA A 1 -16.97 -17.24 8.82
C ALA A 1 -16.84 -15.87 8.19
N ILE A 2 -17.55 -14.86 8.72
CA ILE A 2 -17.42 -13.48 8.24
C ILE A 2 -16.09 -12.95 8.82
N PRO A 3 -15.12 -12.50 8.00
CA PRO A 3 -13.89 -11.94 8.53
C PRO A 3 -14.22 -10.70 9.36
N THR A 4 -13.76 -10.66 10.60
CA THR A 4 -13.94 -9.52 11.50
C THR A 4 -12.98 -8.39 11.10
N LYS A 5 -13.32 -7.13 11.43
CA LYS A 5 -12.44 -5.96 11.22
C LYS A 5 -11.03 -6.20 11.78
N GLU A 6 -10.91 -6.96 12.88
CA GLU A 6 -9.61 -7.32 13.47
C GLU A 6 -8.75 -8.26 12.61
N ILE A 7 -9.37 -9.22 11.89
CA ILE A 7 -8.64 -10.13 11.00
C ILE A 7 -8.13 -9.38 9.77
N LEU A 8 -8.92 -8.44 9.24
CA LEU A 8 -8.52 -7.59 8.12
C LEU A 8 -7.29 -6.78 8.46
N ASN A 9 -7.21 -6.28 9.69
CA ASN A 9 -6.06 -5.55 10.17
C ASN A 9 -4.78 -6.39 10.34
N ARG A 10 -4.78 -7.71 10.07
CA ARG A 10 -3.58 -8.58 10.19
C ARG A 10 -2.89 -8.89 8.86
N PHE A 11 -3.58 -8.71 7.74
CA PHE A 11 -3.04 -9.04 6.41
C PHE A 11 -3.04 -7.79 5.54
N SER A 12 -1.90 -7.48 4.95
CA SER A 12 -1.82 -6.47 3.90
C SER A 12 -2.26 -7.08 2.57
N ILE A 13 -3.33 -6.58 1.97
CA ILE A 13 -3.79 -7.02 0.65
C ILE A 13 -3.14 -6.12 -0.39
N VAL A 14 -2.20 -6.66 -1.15
CA VAL A 14 -1.60 -5.95 -2.30
C VAL A 14 -2.52 -6.14 -3.51
N LYS A 15 -2.99 -5.03 -4.08
CA LYS A 15 -3.58 -5.07 -5.42
C LYS A 15 -2.46 -5.00 -6.44
N LEU A 16 -2.45 -5.96 -7.36
CA LEU A 16 -1.64 -5.87 -8.57
C LEU A 16 -2.53 -5.27 -9.66
N GLU A 17 -1.96 -4.40 -10.48
CA GLU A 17 -2.63 -3.95 -11.69
C GLU A 17 -2.75 -5.14 -12.64
N GLU A 18 -3.99 -5.51 -12.96
CA GLU A 18 -4.30 -6.60 -13.87
C GLU A 18 -4.75 -5.99 -15.20
N ASP A 19 -3.80 -5.73 -16.10
CA ASP A 19 -4.14 -5.38 -17.47
C ASP A 19 -4.44 -6.63 -18.31
N GLU A 20 -5.14 -6.45 -19.44
CA GLU A 20 -5.47 -7.59 -20.32
C GLU A 20 -4.23 -8.31 -20.87
N GLU A 21 -3.14 -7.58 -21.11
CA GLU A 21 -1.92 -8.14 -21.68
C GLU A 21 -1.20 -9.04 -20.69
N TYR A 22 -1.14 -8.63 -19.43
CA TYR A 22 -0.65 -9.36 -18.28
C TYR A 22 -1.45 -10.62 -18.07
N ILE A 23 -2.79 -10.53 -18.05
CA ILE A 23 -3.67 -11.71 -17.91
C ILE A 23 -3.41 -12.72 -19.04
N LYS A 24 -3.38 -12.24 -20.30
CA LYS A 24 -3.05 -13.08 -21.47
C LYS A 24 -1.65 -13.69 -21.35
N GLY A 25 -0.68 -12.91 -20.86
CA GLY A 25 0.69 -13.36 -20.60
C GLY A 25 0.77 -14.48 -19.57
N VAL A 26 0.07 -14.33 -18.43
CA VAL A 26 0.00 -15.34 -17.36
C VAL A 26 -0.66 -16.62 -17.86
N ILE A 27 -1.78 -16.52 -18.60
CA ILE A 27 -2.47 -17.69 -19.18
C ILE A 27 -1.54 -18.42 -20.15
N LYS A 28 -0.88 -17.67 -21.05
CA LYS A 28 0.06 -18.23 -22.03
C LYS A 28 1.26 -18.91 -21.34
N HIS A 29 1.78 -18.31 -20.27
CA HIS A 29 2.86 -18.88 -19.49
C HIS A 29 2.44 -20.19 -18.83
N ARG A 30 1.30 -20.23 -18.13
CA ARG A 30 0.75 -21.44 -17.50
C ARG A 30 0.49 -22.56 -18.51
N ALA A 31 -0.05 -22.23 -19.69
CA ALA A 31 -0.26 -23.20 -20.76
C ALA A 31 1.08 -23.76 -21.28
N LYS A 32 2.11 -22.93 -21.39
CA LYS A 32 3.46 -23.36 -21.78
C LYS A 32 4.06 -24.31 -20.75
N VAL A 33 3.99 -23.97 -19.46
CA VAL A 33 4.43 -24.80 -18.33
C VAL A 33 3.74 -26.16 -18.37
N GLY A 34 2.40 -26.19 -18.48
CA GLY A 34 1.63 -27.43 -18.55
C GLY A 34 1.93 -28.29 -19.78
N ARG A 35 2.23 -27.66 -20.95
CA ARG A 35 2.59 -28.38 -22.18
C ARG A 35 3.97 -29.03 -22.10
N GLU A 36 4.96 -28.30 -21.60
CA GLU A 36 6.36 -28.71 -21.64
C GLU A 36 6.79 -29.46 -20.36
N GLY A 37 5.97 -29.44 -19.30
CA GLY A 37 6.16 -30.25 -18.10
C GLY A 37 7.33 -29.84 -17.22
N PHE A 38 7.90 -28.64 -17.42
CA PHE A 38 8.96 -28.11 -16.56
C PHE A 38 8.39 -27.45 -15.30
N GLU A 39 9.06 -27.60 -14.16
CA GLU A 39 8.72 -26.86 -12.95
C GLU A 39 9.10 -25.38 -13.10
N GLU A 40 8.28 -24.47 -12.58
CA GLU A 40 8.58 -23.03 -12.54
C GLU A 40 9.81 -22.79 -11.66
N ALA A 41 10.99 -22.65 -12.28
CA ALA A 41 12.19 -22.24 -11.59
C ALA A 41 12.20 -20.72 -11.39
N TYR A 42 12.50 -20.26 -10.18
CA TYR A 42 12.73 -18.84 -9.93
C TYR A 42 13.83 -18.29 -10.85
N SER A 43 13.67 -17.04 -11.26
CA SER A 43 14.68 -16.34 -12.04
C SER A 43 16.04 -16.41 -11.34
N ARG A 44 17.07 -16.91 -12.05
CA ARG A 44 18.45 -16.95 -11.53
C ARG A 44 18.92 -15.58 -11.03
N LYS A 45 18.44 -14.49 -11.65
CA LYS A 45 18.71 -13.12 -11.22
C LYS A 45 18.12 -12.84 -9.84
N ALA A 46 16.85 -13.22 -9.62
CA ALA A 46 16.19 -13.07 -8.32
C ALA A 46 16.85 -13.94 -7.25
N ILE A 47 17.17 -15.21 -7.54
CA ILE A 47 17.88 -16.09 -6.62
C ILE A 47 19.22 -15.48 -6.22
N LYS A 48 20.02 -15.03 -7.21
CA LYS A 48 21.34 -14.43 -6.95
C LYS A 48 21.24 -13.15 -6.14
N PHE A 49 20.25 -12.31 -6.45
CA PHE A 49 19.97 -11.09 -5.69
C PHE A 49 19.63 -11.42 -4.23
N LEU A 50 18.66 -12.32 -4.00
CA LEU A 50 18.24 -12.72 -2.66
C LEU A 50 19.37 -13.38 -1.87
N ALA A 51 20.21 -14.20 -2.53
CA ALA A 51 21.39 -14.81 -1.91
C ALA A 51 22.49 -13.79 -1.55
N GLY A 52 22.49 -12.62 -2.19
CA GLY A 52 23.42 -11.53 -1.90
C GLY A 52 22.99 -10.67 -0.70
N LEU A 53 21.73 -10.74 -0.29
CA LEU A 53 21.22 -9.95 0.82
C LEU A 53 21.87 -10.38 2.14
N LYS A 54 22.46 -9.41 2.85
CA LYS A 54 23.02 -9.60 4.18
C LYS A 54 22.08 -9.02 5.23
N PRO A 55 22.07 -9.59 6.45
CA PRO A 55 21.33 -9.02 7.55
C PRO A 55 21.97 -7.69 7.96
N TYR A 56 21.17 -6.62 7.95
CA TYR A 56 21.57 -5.29 8.43
C TYR A 56 20.51 -4.73 9.37
N LYS A 57 20.97 -3.93 10.33
CA LYS A 57 20.08 -3.08 11.12
C LYS A 57 19.92 -1.75 10.38
N VAL A 58 18.69 -1.31 10.22
CA VAL A 58 18.38 -0.04 9.55
C VAL A 58 18.00 1.01 10.57
N ARG A 59 18.60 2.19 10.47
CA ARG A 59 18.12 3.40 11.14
C ARG A 59 17.18 4.14 10.20
N VAL A 60 16.08 4.65 10.75
CA VAL A 60 15.12 5.52 10.06
C VAL A 60 15.23 6.89 10.73
N PRO A 61 16.16 7.77 10.28
CA PRO A 61 16.49 9.00 10.99
C PRO A 61 15.30 9.93 11.25
N TYR A 62 14.26 9.84 10.41
CA TYR A 62 13.09 10.71 10.46
C TYR A 62 11.84 10.02 11.01
N ALA A 63 11.96 8.85 11.65
CA ALA A 63 10.82 8.12 12.20
C ALA A 63 9.97 8.96 13.16
N TYR A 64 10.61 9.79 14.00
CA TYR A 64 9.90 10.67 14.94
C TYR A 64 9.05 11.73 14.21
N LYS A 65 9.63 12.39 13.21
CA LYS A 65 8.90 13.37 12.39
C LYS A 65 7.75 12.73 11.60
N ILE A 66 7.96 11.51 11.10
CA ILE A 66 6.89 10.75 10.44
C ILE A 66 5.75 10.52 11.41
N ALA A 67 6.03 10.15 12.67
CA ALA A 67 4.99 9.94 13.68
C ALA A 67 4.16 11.18 13.97
N GLU A 68 4.77 12.38 13.94
CA GLU A 68 4.07 13.66 14.15
C GLU A 68 3.08 13.98 13.01
N HIS A 69 3.36 13.55 11.79
CA HIS A 69 2.54 13.82 10.59
C HIS A 69 1.74 12.60 10.11
N PHE A 70 1.88 11.44 10.76
CA PHE A 70 1.21 10.23 10.32
C PHE A 70 -0.30 10.39 10.50
N PRO A 71 -1.12 10.10 9.48
CA PRO A 71 -2.56 10.15 9.62
C PRO A 71 -2.98 9.03 10.59
N SER A 72 -3.25 9.40 11.85
CA SER A 72 -3.82 8.51 12.86
C SER A 72 -5.18 9.07 13.26
N ARG A 73 -6.24 8.56 12.62
CA ARG A 73 -7.65 8.85 12.89
C ARG A 73 -8.17 7.98 14.03
N GLU A 74 -7.69 6.73 14.13
CA GLU A 74 -8.07 5.79 15.19
C GLU A 74 -6.85 5.19 15.90
N LEU A 75 -7.01 4.81 17.17
CA LEU A 75 -6.03 4.01 17.94
C LEU A 75 -5.54 2.74 17.20
N LYS A 76 -6.35 2.20 16.29
CA LYS A 76 -6.01 1.01 15.49
C LYS A 76 -4.98 1.32 14.40
N GLU A 77 -4.94 2.55 13.91
CA GLU A 77 -3.98 3.04 12.91
C GLU A 77 -2.58 3.24 13.52
N ASN A 78 -2.42 3.15 14.85
CA ASN A 78 -1.11 3.08 15.48
C ASN A 78 -0.31 1.83 15.06
N ARG A 79 -0.94 0.80 14.48
CA ARG A 79 -0.22 -0.34 13.88
C ARG A 79 0.31 -0.03 12.48
N ASN A 80 -0.30 0.95 11.81
CA ASN A 80 0.04 1.34 10.45
C ASN A 80 1.37 2.09 10.41
N ILE A 81 1.69 2.90 11.43
CA ILE A 81 2.99 3.56 11.52
C ILE A 81 4.14 2.55 11.66
N ASP A 82 3.99 1.52 12.48
CA ASP A 82 5.02 0.48 12.63
C ASP A 82 5.27 -0.24 11.31
N ARG A 83 4.19 -0.57 10.60
CA ARG A 83 4.27 -1.17 9.26
C ARG A 83 4.93 -0.26 8.25
N PHE A 84 4.59 1.02 8.27
CA PHE A 84 5.20 2.01 7.38
C PHE A 84 6.71 2.13 7.62
N ILE A 85 7.12 2.21 8.89
CA ILE A 85 8.53 2.21 9.29
C ILE A 85 9.22 0.91 8.85
N ASP A 86 8.57 -0.24 9.01
CA ASP A 86 9.12 -1.52 8.57
C ASP A 86 9.22 -1.63 7.04
N SER A 87 8.30 -1.04 6.28
CA SER A 87 8.42 -0.91 4.83
C SER A 87 9.66 -0.11 4.44
N ILE A 88 9.92 1.03 5.08
CA ILE A 88 11.13 1.83 4.86
C ILE A 88 12.39 1.00 5.13
N LYS A 89 12.42 0.27 6.25
CA LYS A 89 13.56 -0.61 6.59
C LYS A 89 13.74 -1.73 5.56
N ALA A 90 12.65 -2.36 5.13
CA ALA A 90 12.71 -3.43 4.15
C ALA A 90 13.29 -2.94 2.82
N ILE A 91 12.83 -1.79 2.33
CA ILE A 91 13.33 -1.18 1.08
C ILE A 91 14.82 -0.84 1.21
N ALA A 92 15.24 -0.25 2.33
CA ALA A 92 16.65 0.04 2.58
C ALA A 92 17.51 -1.24 2.60
N ILE A 93 17.00 -2.37 3.11
CA ILE A 93 17.68 -3.68 3.09
C ILE A 93 17.73 -4.25 1.67
N PHE A 94 16.66 -4.12 0.89
CA PHE A 94 16.65 -4.56 -0.51
C PHE A 94 17.67 -3.78 -1.35
N ASN A 95 17.87 -2.50 -1.05
CA ASN A 95 18.82 -1.63 -1.74
C ASN A 95 20.19 -1.57 -1.04
N GLN A 96 20.51 -2.50 -0.14
CA GLN A 96 21.69 -2.44 0.75
C GLN A 96 23.06 -2.33 0.06
N GLU A 97 23.15 -2.69 -1.23
CA GLU A 97 24.39 -2.57 -2.01
C GLU A 97 24.70 -1.11 -2.37
N GLU A 98 23.66 -0.29 -2.55
CA GLU A 98 23.74 1.13 -2.93
C GLU A 98 23.80 2.05 -1.70
N LYS A 99 23.54 1.53 -0.50
CA LYS A 99 23.48 2.32 0.73
C LYS A 99 24.84 2.55 1.35
N VAL A 100 24.99 3.74 1.95
CA VAL A 100 26.14 4.08 2.77
C VAL A 100 26.04 3.34 4.10
N LYS A 101 27.02 2.47 4.37
CA LYS A 101 27.11 1.72 5.61
C LYS A 101 27.83 2.55 6.67
N GLY A 102 27.21 2.71 7.83
CA GLY A 102 27.82 3.33 8.99
C GLY A 102 29.01 2.50 9.50
N ARG A 103 29.91 3.14 10.25
CA ARG A 103 31.04 2.45 10.89
C ARG A 103 30.59 1.44 11.95
N ASP A 104 29.38 1.61 12.45
CA ASP A 104 28.66 0.78 13.41
C ASP A 104 27.92 -0.40 12.75
N GLY A 105 28.00 -0.56 11.43
CA GLY A 105 27.32 -1.64 10.70
C GLY A 105 25.83 -1.40 10.46
N PHE A 106 25.32 -0.20 10.72
CA PHE A 106 23.95 0.19 10.40
C PHE A 106 23.85 0.74 8.97
N ILE A 107 22.68 0.56 8.37
CA ILE A 107 22.27 1.25 7.14
C ILE A 107 21.35 2.40 7.55
N ASP A 108 21.59 3.60 7.01
CA ASP A 108 20.68 4.73 7.19
C ASP A 108 19.72 4.78 6.00
N ALA A 109 18.41 4.74 6.25
CA ALA A 109 17.41 4.92 5.21
C ALA A 109 17.51 6.34 4.62
N ASP A 110 17.57 6.43 3.30
CA ASP A 110 17.60 7.69 2.57
C ASP A 110 16.22 8.04 2.00
N TRP A 111 16.10 9.21 1.39
CA TRP A 111 14.82 9.74 0.88
C TRP A 111 14.10 8.79 -0.08
N GLU A 112 14.85 8.08 -0.94
CA GLU A 112 14.26 7.18 -1.95
C GLU A 112 13.55 6.02 -1.27
N ASP A 113 14.06 5.54 -0.12
CA ASP A 113 13.40 4.50 0.67
C ASP A 113 12.05 4.98 1.23
N TYR A 114 11.94 6.24 1.65
CA TYR A 114 10.68 6.81 2.16
C TYR A 114 9.67 7.01 1.04
N ASP A 115 10.11 7.46 -0.13
CA ASP A 115 9.23 7.72 -1.27
C ASP A 115 8.61 6.41 -1.78
N ILE A 116 9.44 5.38 -1.98
CA ILE A 116 8.98 4.04 -2.36
C ILE A 116 8.08 3.45 -1.27
N ALA A 117 8.45 3.60 0.01
CA ALA A 117 7.62 3.12 1.12
C ALA A 117 6.26 3.81 1.12
N ARG A 118 6.22 5.13 0.89
CA ARG A 118 4.97 5.90 0.80
C ARG A 118 4.11 5.36 -0.31
N ASP A 119 4.65 5.15 -1.51
CA ASP A 119 3.85 4.68 -2.64
C ASP A 119 3.30 3.26 -2.40
N ILE A 120 4.12 2.35 -1.85
CA ILE A 120 3.68 1.00 -1.47
C ILE A 120 2.61 1.08 -0.38
N PHE A 121 2.83 1.90 0.64
CA PHE A 121 1.92 2.04 1.76
C PHE A 121 0.60 2.66 1.31
N MET A 122 0.64 3.70 0.47
CA MET A 122 -0.56 4.27 -0.11
C MET A 122 -1.29 3.22 -0.94
N ASN A 123 -0.62 2.45 -1.82
CA ASN A 123 -1.29 1.38 -2.56
C ASN A 123 -1.97 0.34 -1.63
N LEU A 124 -1.28 -0.05 -0.57
CA LEU A 124 -1.79 -0.99 0.43
C LEU A 124 -2.97 -0.46 1.25
N TYR A 125 -2.93 0.83 1.59
CA TYR A 125 -3.81 1.45 2.59
C TYR A 125 -4.72 2.57 2.03
N SER A 126 -4.74 2.77 0.71
CA SER A 126 -5.57 3.80 0.07
C SER A 126 -6.87 3.20 -0.44
N GLY A 127 -7.97 3.58 0.19
CA GLY A 127 -9.32 3.44 -0.36
C GLY A 127 -9.90 2.05 -0.19
N ILE A 128 -10.85 1.71 -1.07
CA ILE A 128 -11.71 0.53 -0.92
C ILE A 128 -10.93 -0.78 -1.14
N SER A 129 -9.65 -0.70 -1.51
CA SER A 129 -8.75 -1.83 -1.69
C SER A 129 -8.42 -2.59 -0.41
N GLU A 130 -8.42 -1.93 0.74
CA GLU A 130 -8.14 -2.57 2.04
C GLU A 130 -9.20 -3.60 2.42
N VAL A 131 -10.43 -3.37 1.96
CA VAL A 131 -11.58 -4.16 2.38
C VAL A 131 -11.74 -5.34 1.43
N PRO A 132 -11.72 -6.60 1.91
CA PRO A 132 -11.93 -7.75 1.04
C PRO A 132 -13.41 -7.82 0.64
N LEU A 133 -13.67 -7.23 -0.51
CA LEU A 133 -14.97 -7.23 -1.16
C LEU A 133 -15.11 -8.45 -2.05
N ASN A 134 -16.29 -9.08 -2.01
CA ASN A 134 -16.64 -10.09 -2.99
C ASN A 134 -16.92 -9.43 -4.36
N ARG A 135 -17.07 -10.24 -5.42
CA ARG A 135 -17.32 -9.72 -6.78
C ARG A 135 -18.49 -8.74 -6.85
N ILE A 136 -19.62 -9.07 -6.23
CA ILE A 136 -20.83 -8.23 -6.25
C ILE A 136 -20.54 -6.90 -5.55
N GLN A 137 -19.92 -6.93 -4.37
CA GLN A 137 -19.57 -5.75 -3.60
C GLN A 137 -18.58 -4.83 -4.35
N LYS A 138 -17.64 -5.41 -5.11
CA LYS A 138 -16.76 -4.64 -5.99
C LYS A 138 -17.55 -3.95 -7.11
N GLU A 139 -18.46 -4.67 -7.77
CA GLU A 139 -19.34 -4.08 -8.81
C GLU A 139 -20.19 -2.93 -8.24
N VAL A 140 -20.67 -3.04 -6.99
CA VAL A 140 -21.40 -1.94 -6.31
C VAL A 140 -20.53 -0.72 -6.13
N VAL A 141 -19.32 -0.91 -5.62
CA VAL A 141 -18.36 0.18 -5.41
C VAL A 141 -17.99 0.84 -6.73
N GLU A 142 -17.67 0.07 -7.77
CA GLU A 142 -17.33 0.59 -9.10
C GLU A 142 -18.46 1.41 -9.73
N VAL A 143 -19.73 1.07 -9.43
CA VAL A 143 -20.90 1.85 -9.87
C VAL A 143 -20.98 3.16 -9.08
N LEU A 144 -20.80 3.11 -7.77
CA LEU A 144 -20.90 4.29 -6.90
C LEU A 144 -19.69 5.23 -7.02
N GLU A 145 -18.51 4.74 -7.42
CA GLU A 145 -17.33 5.59 -7.69
C GLU A 145 -17.52 6.50 -8.89
N LYS A 146 -18.41 6.12 -9.82
CA LYS A 146 -18.68 6.88 -11.06
C LYS A 146 -19.80 7.91 -10.91
N GLU A 147 -20.47 7.92 -9.77
CA GLU A 147 -21.68 8.69 -9.54
C GLU A 147 -21.44 9.63 -8.37
N GLU A 148 -21.68 10.93 -8.55
CA GLU A 148 -21.52 11.90 -7.47
C GLU A 148 -22.64 11.77 -6.44
N ASP A 149 -23.84 11.42 -6.90
CA ASP A 149 -25.05 11.34 -6.08
C ASP A 149 -25.28 9.93 -5.50
N PRO A 150 -25.75 9.84 -4.24
CA PRO A 150 -26.15 8.56 -3.65
C PRO A 150 -27.27 7.87 -4.44
N LEU A 151 -27.16 6.55 -4.60
CA LEU A 151 -28.08 5.73 -5.37
C LEU A 151 -28.92 4.78 -4.50
N THR A 152 -30.16 4.54 -4.89
CA THR A 152 -31.01 3.49 -4.32
C THR A 152 -30.56 2.10 -4.77
N ILE A 153 -30.97 1.06 -4.03
CA ILE A 153 -30.70 -0.34 -4.41
C ILE A 153 -31.16 -0.66 -5.83
N LYS A 154 -32.33 -0.15 -6.25
CA LYS A 154 -32.88 -0.41 -7.58
C LYS A 154 -32.00 0.19 -8.68
N GLU A 155 -31.51 1.40 -8.47
CA GLU A 155 -30.61 2.09 -9.40
C GLU A 155 -29.26 1.38 -9.49
N ILE A 156 -28.69 0.95 -8.36
CA ILE A 156 -27.43 0.18 -8.36
C ILE A 156 -27.63 -1.15 -9.11
N LEU A 157 -28.70 -1.90 -8.81
CA LEU A 157 -29.00 -3.17 -9.47
C LEU A 157 -29.16 -3.06 -10.98
N SER A 158 -29.69 -1.93 -11.47
CA SER A 158 -29.85 -1.69 -12.91
C SER A 158 -28.52 -1.47 -13.65
N ARG A 159 -27.45 -1.13 -12.92
CA ARG A 159 -26.13 -0.80 -13.48
C ARG A 159 -25.10 -1.93 -13.32
N ILE A 160 -25.25 -2.80 -12.33
CA ILE A 160 -24.35 -3.95 -12.16
C ILE A 160 -24.64 -5.03 -13.21
N LYS A 161 -23.61 -5.81 -13.56
CA LYS A 161 -23.72 -6.90 -14.54
C LYS A 161 -24.36 -8.15 -13.94
N THR A 162 -24.26 -8.30 -12.63
CA THR A 162 -24.72 -9.51 -11.93
C THR A 162 -26.24 -9.52 -11.74
N HIS A 163 -26.91 -10.58 -12.23
CA HIS A 163 -28.33 -10.80 -11.99
C HIS A 163 -28.59 -11.35 -10.59
N ILE A 164 -29.11 -10.50 -9.71
CA ILE A 164 -29.49 -10.86 -8.35
C ILE A 164 -30.82 -10.18 -7.97
N SER A 165 -31.65 -10.87 -7.21
CA SER A 165 -32.90 -10.28 -6.70
C SER A 165 -32.59 -9.18 -5.69
N THR A 166 -33.49 -8.20 -5.56
CA THR A 166 -33.39 -7.15 -4.53
C THR A 166 -33.21 -7.73 -3.13
N ARG A 167 -33.87 -8.85 -2.81
CA ARG A 167 -33.76 -9.53 -1.52
C ARG A 167 -32.37 -10.14 -1.31
N GLY A 168 -31.80 -10.77 -2.34
CA GLY A 168 -30.46 -11.34 -2.29
C GLY A 168 -29.35 -10.29 -2.24
N PHE A 169 -29.62 -9.07 -2.72
CA PHE A 169 -28.65 -7.98 -2.74
C PHE A 169 -28.49 -7.26 -1.39
N ARG A 170 -29.56 -7.16 -0.59
CA ARG A 170 -29.53 -6.47 0.72
C ARG A 170 -28.39 -6.90 1.64
N PRO A 171 -28.13 -8.21 1.86
CA PRO A 171 -27.00 -8.63 2.70
C PRO A 171 -25.63 -8.09 2.24
N HIS A 172 -25.45 -7.82 0.94
CA HIS A 172 -24.22 -7.22 0.43
C HIS A 172 -24.11 -5.74 0.79
N MET A 173 -25.22 -5.00 0.70
CA MET A 173 -25.31 -3.59 1.10
C MET A 173 -25.14 -3.43 2.60
N ASP A 174 -25.86 -4.22 3.39
CA ASP A 174 -25.77 -4.20 4.85
C ASP A 174 -24.33 -4.49 5.29
N LYS A 175 -23.67 -5.45 4.64
CA LYS A 175 -22.26 -5.74 4.91
C LYS A 175 -21.35 -4.57 4.56
N LEU A 176 -21.58 -3.87 3.44
CA LEU A 176 -20.79 -2.70 3.03
C LEU A 176 -20.98 -1.52 3.98
N VAL A 177 -22.18 -1.32 4.50
CA VAL A 177 -22.46 -0.31 5.54
C VAL A 177 -21.80 -0.71 6.87
N ASN A 178 -21.91 -1.97 7.28
CA ASN A 178 -21.32 -2.45 8.53
C ASN A 178 -19.78 -2.38 8.58
N ILE A 179 -19.13 -2.35 7.41
CA ILE A 179 -17.67 -2.16 7.29
C ILE A 179 -17.31 -0.72 6.88
N GLU A 180 -18.27 0.20 6.98
CA GLU A 180 -18.11 1.65 6.78
C GLU A 180 -17.66 2.05 5.36
N VAL A 181 -17.79 1.16 4.38
CA VAL A 181 -17.50 1.48 2.97
C VAL A 181 -18.59 2.36 2.36
N LEU A 182 -19.83 2.17 2.78
CA LEU A 182 -20.98 2.93 2.29
C LEU A 182 -21.70 3.63 3.44
N ASP A 183 -22.11 4.88 3.18
CA ASP A 183 -22.97 5.66 4.05
C ASP A 183 -24.43 5.61 3.54
N PRO A 184 -25.41 5.24 4.38
CA PRO A 184 -26.81 5.31 4.02
C PRO A 184 -27.37 6.72 4.24
N PHE A 185 -28.12 7.21 3.25
CA PHE A 185 -28.77 8.52 3.25
C PHE A 185 -30.28 8.35 3.12
N GLU A 186 -31.04 8.99 4.00
CA GLU A 186 -32.50 9.06 3.87
C GLU A 186 -32.88 10.16 2.86
N SER A 187 -33.68 9.79 1.88
CA SER A 187 -34.26 10.69 0.88
C SER A 187 -35.75 10.41 0.76
N ARG A 188 -36.49 11.30 0.08
CA ARG A 188 -37.88 11.05 -0.31
C ARG A 188 -37.97 10.84 -1.81
N ASP A 189 -38.86 9.95 -2.23
CA ASP A 189 -39.17 9.76 -3.65
C ASP A 189 -40.15 10.82 -4.17
N THR A 190 -40.52 10.75 -5.45
CA THR A 190 -41.51 11.65 -6.08
C THR A 190 -42.90 11.59 -5.45
N PHE A 191 -43.20 10.51 -4.71
CA PHE A 191 -44.46 10.29 -4.01
C PHE A 191 -44.34 10.58 -2.50
N ASN A 192 -43.24 11.21 -2.06
CA ASN A 192 -42.97 11.56 -0.68
C ASN A 192 -42.76 10.36 0.26
N ASN A 193 -42.50 9.16 -0.27
CA ASN A 193 -42.14 7.99 0.53
C ASN A 193 -40.65 8.04 0.92
N PRO A 194 -40.29 7.60 2.13
CA PRO A 194 -38.90 7.49 2.53
C PRO A 194 -38.19 6.38 1.74
N VAL A 195 -37.02 6.71 1.20
CA VAL A 195 -36.13 5.80 0.46
C VAL A 195 -34.70 5.96 0.96
N ILE A 196 -33.98 4.83 1.08
CA ILE A 196 -32.57 4.83 1.45
C ILE A 196 -31.73 4.83 0.18
N LYS A 197 -30.85 5.81 0.08
CA LYS A 197 -29.79 5.91 -0.92
C LYS A 197 -28.45 5.58 -0.26
N TYR A 198 -27.48 5.14 -1.06
CA TYR A 198 -26.16 4.74 -0.61
C TYR A 198 -25.12 5.51 -1.40
N GLY A 199 -24.14 6.08 -0.71
CA GLY A 199 -22.95 6.69 -1.30
C GLY A 199 -21.68 6.06 -0.71
N ILE A 200 -20.56 6.20 -1.42
CA ILE A 200 -19.25 5.82 -0.85
C ILE A 200 -18.93 6.77 0.29
N SER A 201 -18.49 6.21 1.42
CA SER A 201 -18.14 7.03 2.56
C SER A 201 -17.00 7.99 2.24
N GLU A 202 -17.09 9.22 2.75
CA GLU A 202 -16.09 10.27 2.53
C GLU A 202 -14.69 9.85 3.02
N GLU A 203 -14.62 8.91 3.96
CA GLU A 203 -13.35 8.35 4.44
C GLU A 203 -12.59 7.59 3.35
N PHE A 204 -13.32 6.91 2.46
CA PHE A 204 -12.77 6.14 1.35
C PHE A 204 -12.51 7.00 0.11
N LYS A 205 -13.26 8.10 -0.08
CA LYS A 205 -13.00 9.07 -1.16
C LYS A 205 -11.76 9.91 -0.88
N ASN A 206 -11.57 10.33 0.38
CA ASN A 206 -10.52 11.26 0.76
C ASN A 206 -9.40 10.57 1.53
N VAL A 207 -8.67 9.68 0.83
CA VAL A 207 -7.43 9.12 1.37
C VAL A 207 -6.43 10.26 1.51
N LYS A 208 -6.19 10.71 2.74
CA LYS A 208 -5.17 11.73 3.00
C LYS A 208 -3.80 11.11 2.71
N PRO A 209 -3.01 11.67 1.78
CA PRO A 209 -1.67 11.17 1.53
C PRO A 209 -0.84 11.30 2.81
N ILE A 210 0.07 10.35 3.03
CA ILE A 210 1.07 10.47 4.09
C ILE A 210 1.98 11.65 3.71
N GLU A 211 1.90 12.72 4.49
CA GLU A 211 2.81 13.84 4.38
C GLU A 211 4.17 13.43 4.94
N LEU A 212 5.13 13.20 4.06
CA LEU A 212 6.51 12.99 4.47
C LEU A 212 7.09 14.33 4.96
N PRO A 213 7.81 14.34 6.09
CA PRO A 213 8.37 15.58 6.64
C PRO A 213 9.44 16.14 5.69
N PHE A 214 9.02 17.06 4.83
CA PHE A 214 9.76 17.89 3.86
C PHE A 214 11.02 17.27 3.21
N SER A 215 10.96 17.10 1.89
CA SER A 215 12.08 16.67 1.04
C SER A 215 13.27 17.65 1.02
N GLU A 216 13.06 18.94 1.33
CA GLU A 216 14.10 19.97 1.22
C GLU A 216 15.21 19.83 2.28
N ASP A 217 14.85 19.67 3.56
CA ASP A 217 15.82 19.45 4.64
C ASP A 217 16.67 18.18 4.45
N MET A 218 16.10 17.18 3.77
CA MET A 218 16.77 15.90 3.50
C MET A 218 17.70 15.95 2.29
N ARG A 219 17.34 16.71 1.23
CA ARG A 219 18.16 16.87 0.02
C ARG A 219 19.48 17.60 0.28
N VAL A 220 19.50 18.55 1.22
CA VAL A 220 20.71 19.35 1.55
C VAL A 220 21.85 18.49 2.12
N ARG A 221 21.55 17.33 2.73
CA ARG A 221 22.58 16.47 3.34
C ARG A 221 23.38 15.61 2.34
N LYS A 222 22.89 15.35 1.12
CA LYS A 222 23.65 14.60 0.09
C LYS A 222 24.92 15.37 -0.36
N VAL A 223 25.01 16.68 -0.15
CA VAL A 223 26.10 17.54 -0.67
C VAL A 223 27.32 17.67 0.28
N ARG A 224 27.23 17.30 1.56
CA ARG A 224 28.30 17.60 2.55
C ARG A 224 29.30 16.48 2.86
N LYS A 225 29.29 15.32 2.17
CA LYS A 225 30.26 14.23 2.42
C LYS A 225 31.24 14.00 1.27
N VAL A 226 32.14 14.96 1.02
CA VAL A 226 33.54 14.66 0.64
C VAL A 226 34.47 15.70 1.29
N GLY A 227 34.48 15.74 2.62
CA GLY A 227 35.58 16.37 3.35
C GLY A 227 36.84 15.56 3.12
N LYS A 228 37.74 16.06 2.26
CA LYS A 228 39.11 15.56 2.02
C LYS A 228 39.69 14.93 3.29
N VAL A 229 39.94 13.62 3.24
CA VAL A 229 40.83 12.95 4.20
C VAL A 229 42.21 13.60 4.05
N ARG A 230 42.58 14.46 5.02
CA ARG A 230 43.94 14.99 5.11
C ARG A 230 44.90 13.80 5.24
N LYS A 231 45.77 13.61 4.25
CA LYS A 231 46.93 12.72 4.32
C LYS A 231 47.72 13.08 5.57
N VAL A 232 47.69 12.21 6.59
CA VAL A 232 48.61 12.28 7.71
C VAL A 232 49.98 11.86 7.16
N GLY A 233 50.92 12.79 7.15
CA GLY A 233 52.27 12.60 6.65
C GLY A 233 53.02 11.53 7.44
N LYS A 234 53.67 10.61 6.73
CA LYS A 234 54.73 9.75 7.27
C LYS A 234 55.93 10.64 7.59
N GLY A 235 56.09 11.03 8.86
CA GLY A 235 57.35 11.55 9.38
C GLY A 235 58.34 10.39 9.55
N GLY A 236 59.25 10.23 8.60
CA GLY A 236 60.42 9.38 8.79
C GLY A 236 61.38 10.05 9.77
N LYS A 237 61.73 9.35 10.84
CA LYS A 237 62.89 9.68 11.68
C LYS A 237 63.95 8.60 11.47
N LYS A 238 64.97 8.96 10.68
CA LYS A 238 66.29 8.32 10.68
C LYS A 238 67.19 9.19 11.56
N GLU A 239 67.63 8.65 12.70
CA GLU A 239 68.84 9.06 13.43
C GLU A 239 69.51 7.73 13.81
N LYS A 240 70.59 7.36 13.12
CA LYS A 240 72.01 7.60 13.44
C LYS A 240 72.48 6.78 14.63
#